data_AF-A0A6B3FW22-F1
#
_entry.id   AF-A0A6B3FW22-F1
#
_cell.length_a   1.000
_cell.length_b   1.000
_cell.length_c   1.000
_cell.angle_alpha   90.00
_cell.angle_beta   90.00
_cell.angle_gamma   90.00
#
_symmetry.space_group_name_H-M   'P 1'
#
loop_
_entity.id
_entity.type
_entity.pdbx_description
1 polymer ?
#
loop_
_entity_poly.entity_id
_entity_poly.type
_entity_poly.pdbx_seq_one_letter_code
_entity_poly.pdbx_strand_id
1 'polypeptide(L)'
;MPTHRLSVRNYLGGPGLAPEDLTMVFLMREDDDKSPTSMPTRTVGEAAEAARAIEALGMRSVKVFAGSRIRDAHASQAAAPTGLMARTIKAVKKATPGLAVMTETCVCSHTDSGECWLANERDGRMDLEKTTAVLAAQAVMQAEAGA
;
A
#
# COMPACT_ATOMS: atom_id res chain seq x y z
N MET A 1 32.84 13.14 21.11
CA MET A 1 33.48 11.82 20.88
C MET A 1 34.71 12.03 20.02
N PRO A 2 35.87 11.39 20.29
CA PRO A 2 37.07 11.58 19.47
C PRO A 2 36.85 11.02 18.06
N THR A 3 37.17 11.82 17.05
CA THR A 3 36.98 11.55 15.61
C THR A 3 37.62 10.25 15.12
N HIS A 4 38.74 9.82 15.72
CA HIS A 4 39.41 8.56 15.40
C HIS A 4 38.56 7.31 15.64
N ARG A 5 37.56 7.37 16.53
CA ARG A 5 36.65 6.24 16.77
C ARG A 5 35.56 6.13 15.70
N LEU A 6 35.20 7.24 15.05
CA LEU A 6 34.23 7.26 13.95
C LEU A 6 34.83 6.67 12.66
N SER A 7 36.09 6.98 12.35
CA SER A 7 36.76 6.42 11.16
C SER A 7 36.92 4.90 11.24
N VAL A 8 37.28 4.36 12.42
CA VAL A 8 37.36 2.90 12.63
C VAL A 8 35.99 2.24 12.53
N ARG A 9 34.94 2.87 13.05
CA ARG A 9 33.56 2.36 12.92
C ARG A 9 33.07 2.36 11.48
N ASN A 10 33.36 3.41 10.71
CA ASN A 10 32.98 3.48 9.30
C ASN A 10 33.76 2.47 8.43
N TYR A 11 35.00 2.12 8.81
CA TYR A 11 35.78 1.10 8.11
C TYR A 11 35.30 -0.34 8.39
N LEU A 12 34.82 -0.60 9.62
CA LEU A 12 34.38 -1.94 10.04
C LEU A 12 32.87 -2.17 9.93
N GLY A 13 32.06 -1.11 9.88
CA GLY A 13 30.63 -1.19 9.63
C GLY A 13 30.42 -1.50 8.15
N GLY A 14 29.78 -2.62 7.84
CA GLY A 14 29.43 -3.01 6.48
C GLY A 14 28.54 -1.98 5.76
N PRO A 15 27.85 -2.35 4.66
CA PRO A 15 27.03 -1.39 3.93
C PRO A 15 26.02 -0.73 4.86
N GLY A 16 26.02 0.61 4.87
CA GLY A 16 25.06 1.40 5.62
C GLY A 16 23.68 1.38 4.96
N LEU A 17 22.68 1.88 5.68
CA LEU A 17 21.34 2.06 5.13
C LEU A 17 21.33 3.26 4.18
N ALA A 18 20.89 3.04 2.95
CA ALA A 18 20.68 4.06 1.93
C ALA A 18 19.18 4.32 1.73
N PRO A 19 18.78 5.47 1.14
CA PRO A 19 17.37 5.74 0.84
C PRO A 19 16.69 4.67 -0.02
N GLU A 20 17.45 3.99 -0.89
CA GLU A 20 16.94 2.92 -1.75
C GLU A 20 16.61 1.62 -1.00
N ASP A 21 17.11 1.46 0.23
CA ASP A 21 16.74 0.36 1.12
C ASP A 21 15.41 0.60 1.83
N LEU A 22 14.82 1.79 1.68
CA LEU A 22 13.62 2.21 2.37
C LEU A 22 12.39 2.14 1.46
N THR A 23 11.27 1.73 2.05
CA THR A 23 9.94 1.80 1.44
C THR A 23 9.04 2.68 2.31
N MET A 24 8.51 3.75 1.73
CA MET A 24 7.58 4.62 2.44
C MET A 24 6.18 4.00 2.46
N VAL A 25 5.46 4.10 3.58
CA VAL A 25 4.08 3.62 3.68
C VAL A 25 3.10 4.76 3.41
N PHE A 26 2.17 4.55 2.48
CA PHE A 26 1.04 5.45 2.22
C PHE A 26 -0.26 4.81 2.72
N LEU A 27 -0.89 5.47 3.68
CA LEU A 27 -2.23 5.15 4.16
C LEU A 27 -3.22 6.06 3.44
N MET A 28 -4.08 5.49 2.60
CA MET A 28 -4.94 6.27 1.73
C MET A 28 -6.29 6.55 2.36
N ARG A 29 -6.82 7.74 2.09
CA ARG A 29 -8.20 8.16 2.38
C ARG A 29 -8.83 8.83 1.16
N GLU A 30 -10.14 8.98 1.20
CA GLU A 30 -10.88 9.79 0.22
C GLU A 30 -10.73 11.29 0.49
N ASP A 31 -10.95 12.14 -0.51
CA ASP A 31 -10.80 13.61 -0.38
C ASP A 31 -11.79 14.23 0.61
N ASP A 32 -12.99 13.66 0.68
CA ASP A 32 -14.08 14.06 1.57
C ASP A 32 -13.99 13.42 2.96
N ASP A 33 -13.08 12.47 3.17
CA ASP A 33 -12.87 11.84 4.47
C ASP A 33 -12.10 12.79 5.42
N LYS A 34 -12.79 13.26 6.46
CA LYS A 34 -12.27 14.14 7.52
C LYS A 34 -12.15 13.44 8.86
N SER A 35 -12.31 12.12 8.91
CA SER A 35 -12.23 11.37 10.16
C SER A 35 -10.85 11.54 10.81
N PRO A 36 -10.78 11.62 12.16
CA PRO A 36 -9.52 11.67 12.86
C PRO A 36 -8.75 10.37 12.60
N THR A 37 -7.44 10.48 12.40
CA THR A 37 -6.56 9.35 12.13
C THR A 37 -5.43 9.31 13.15
N SER A 38 -5.06 8.11 13.59
CA SER A 38 -3.95 7.91 14.54
C SER A 38 -2.58 8.04 13.87
N MET A 39 -2.54 7.88 12.54
CA MET A 39 -1.36 8.01 11.71
C MET A 39 -1.66 8.91 10.50
N PRO A 40 -0.64 9.58 9.93
CA PRO A 40 -0.83 10.41 8.74
C PRO A 40 -1.44 9.62 7.58
N THR A 41 -2.52 10.15 7.02
CA THR A 41 -3.19 9.63 5.82
C THR A 41 -3.04 10.59 4.65
N ARG A 42 -3.25 10.08 3.44
CA ARG A 42 -3.09 10.84 2.19
C ARG A 42 -4.29 10.65 1.27
N THR A 43 -4.70 11.71 0.61
CA THR A 43 -5.55 11.60 -0.58
C THR A 43 -4.75 11.21 -1.82
N VAL A 44 -5.42 10.88 -2.92
CA VAL A 44 -4.76 10.50 -4.19
C VAL A 44 -3.82 11.60 -4.68
N GLY A 45 -4.22 12.88 -4.56
CA GLY A 45 -3.38 14.02 -4.92
C GLY A 45 -2.14 14.14 -4.03
N GLU A 46 -2.33 14.06 -2.71
CA GLU A 46 -1.25 14.11 -1.72
C GLU A 46 -0.25 12.95 -1.89
N ALA A 47 -0.71 11.77 -2.32
CA ALA A 47 0.15 10.63 -2.61
C ALA A 47 1.04 10.87 -3.85
N ALA A 48 0.52 11.50 -4.90
CA ALA A 48 1.32 11.84 -6.08
C ALA A 48 2.41 12.88 -5.76
N GLU A 49 2.13 13.84 -4.89
CA GLU A 49 3.14 14.80 -4.40
C GLU A 49 4.18 14.13 -3.51
N ALA A 50 3.74 13.29 -2.58
CA ALA A 50 4.65 12.54 -1.71
C ALA A 50 5.55 11.58 -2.52
N ALA A 51 5.04 10.96 -3.58
CA ALA A 51 5.82 10.10 -4.48
C ALA A 51 6.99 10.86 -5.12
N ARG A 52 6.74 12.07 -5.66
CA ARG A 52 7.81 12.94 -6.20
C ARG A 52 8.85 13.30 -5.14
N ALA A 53 8.39 13.61 -3.92
CA ALA A 53 9.27 13.99 -2.84
C ALA A 53 10.20 12.83 -2.41
N ILE A 54 9.68 11.60 -2.28
CA ILE A 54 10.51 10.46 -1.87
C ILE A 54 11.45 9.97 -2.98
N GLU A 55 11.03 10.05 -4.25
CA GLU A 55 11.90 9.75 -5.39
C GLU A 55 13.09 10.73 -5.44
N ALA A 56 12.83 12.04 -5.22
CA ALA A 56 13.88 13.06 -5.13
C ALA A 56 14.87 12.83 -3.96
N LEU A 57 14.45 12.10 -2.92
CA LEU A 57 15.30 11.69 -1.79
C LEU A 57 16.07 10.39 -2.07
N GLY A 58 15.88 9.76 -3.23
CA GLY A 58 16.55 8.53 -3.64
C GLY A 58 15.82 7.24 -3.23
N MET A 59 14.60 7.33 -2.67
CA MET A 59 13.79 6.15 -2.39
C MET A 59 13.23 5.58 -3.70
N ARG A 60 13.14 4.25 -3.79
CA ARG A 60 12.74 3.55 -5.03
C ARG A 60 11.37 2.89 -4.95
N SER A 61 10.73 2.93 -3.79
CA SER A 61 9.47 2.20 -3.58
C SER A 61 8.53 2.83 -2.56
N VAL A 62 7.25 2.55 -2.73
CA VAL A 62 6.17 2.88 -1.79
C VAL A 62 5.29 1.65 -1.53
N LYS A 63 4.80 1.50 -0.31
CA LYS A 63 3.78 0.52 0.09
C LYS A 63 2.45 1.23 0.33
N VAL A 64 1.44 0.89 -0.46
CA VAL A 64 0.11 1.50 -0.41
C VAL A 64 -0.86 0.60 0.35
N PHE A 65 -1.60 1.20 1.29
CA PHE A 65 -2.79 0.64 1.92
C PHE A 65 -3.98 1.51 1.59
N ALA A 66 -5.01 0.91 0.99
CA ALA A 66 -6.18 1.63 0.50
C ALA A 66 -7.40 0.72 0.54
N GLY A 67 -8.25 0.93 1.54
CA GLY A 67 -9.50 0.19 1.71
C GLY A 67 -10.65 0.74 0.87
N SER A 68 -11.77 0.01 0.88
CA SER A 68 -13.01 0.48 0.27
C SER A 68 -13.93 1.18 1.27
N ARG A 69 -14.69 2.16 0.77
CA ARG A 69 -15.82 2.75 1.50
C ARG A 69 -16.97 1.76 1.63
N ILE A 70 -17.24 1.03 0.55
CA ILE A 70 -18.25 -0.03 0.53
C ILE A 70 -17.54 -1.30 0.95
N ARG A 71 -18.02 -1.87 2.05
CA ARG A 71 -17.58 -3.15 2.59
C ARG A 71 -18.78 -4.08 2.62
N ASP A 72 -18.51 -5.35 2.35
CA ASP A 72 -19.53 -6.40 2.39
C ASP A 72 -18.88 -7.76 2.68
N ALA A 73 -19.71 -8.78 2.95
CA ALA A 73 -19.24 -10.13 3.25
C ALA A 73 -18.45 -10.81 2.11
N HIS A 74 -18.41 -10.22 0.91
CA HIS A 74 -17.81 -10.79 -0.30
C HIS A 74 -16.61 -9.99 -0.82
N ALA A 75 -16.25 -8.88 -0.14
CA ALA A 75 -15.24 -7.94 -0.61
C ALA A 75 -15.48 -7.47 -2.06
N SER A 76 -16.73 -7.16 -2.43
CA SER A 76 -17.12 -6.92 -3.84
C SER A 76 -16.33 -5.79 -4.52
N GLN A 77 -15.78 -4.85 -3.74
CA GLN A 77 -15.00 -3.72 -4.23
C GLN A 77 -13.48 -3.95 -4.24
N ALA A 78 -12.98 -5.11 -3.80
CA ALA A 78 -11.54 -5.38 -3.69
C ALA A 78 -10.79 -5.27 -5.03
N ALA A 79 -11.45 -5.63 -6.13
CA ALA A 79 -10.91 -5.58 -7.48
C ALA A 79 -11.52 -4.44 -8.33
N ALA A 80 -12.14 -3.43 -7.71
CA ALA A 80 -12.78 -2.35 -8.47
C ALA A 80 -11.72 -1.46 -9.18
N PRO A 81 -11.76 -1.29 -10.51
CA PRO A 81 -10.77 -0.51 -11.26
C PRO A 81 -10.86 1.01 -11.01
N THR A 82 -11.92 1.44 -10.35
CA THR A 82 -12.20 2.80 -9.89
C THR A 82 -11.97 2.98 -8.38
N GLY A 83 -11.61 1.90 -7.68
CA GLY A 83 -11.35 1.91 -6.25
C GLY A 83 -10.16 2.79 -5.87
N LEU A 84 -10.06 3.13 -4.58
CA LEU A 84 -9.01 4.00 -4.06
C LEU A 84 -7.61 3.47 -4.38
N MET A 85 -7.36 2.17 -4.19
CA MET A 85 -6.10 1.51 -4.56
C MET A 85 -5.72 1.75 -6.03
N ALA A 86 -6.61 1.45 -6.97
CA ALA A 86 -6.37 1.60 -8.41
C ALA A 86 -6.07 3.06 -8.79
N ARG A 87 -6.82 4.01 -8.22
CA ARG A 87 -6.60 5.45 -8.45
C ARG A 87 -5.27 5.91 -7.89
N THR A 88 -4.88 5.44 -6.69
CA THR A 88 -3.58 5.76 -6.09
C THR A 88 -2.42 5.23 -6.92
N ILE A 89 -2.45 3.96 -7.36
CA ILE A 89 -1.39 3.38 -8.19
C ILE A 89 -1.21 4.22 -9.47
N LYS A 90 -2.30 4.49 -10.19
CA LYS A 90 -2.29 5.29 -11.43
C LYS A 90 -1.73 6.70 -11.20
N ALA A 91 -2.10 7.35 -10.09
CA ALA A 91 -1.61 8.68 -9.76
C ALA A 91 -0.11 8.69 -9.43
N VAL A 92 0.37 7.71 -8.66
CA VAL A 92 1.79 7.55 -8.35
C VAL A 92 2.58 7.26 -9.63
N LYS A 93 2.15 6.30 -10.46
CA LYS A 93 2.84 5.98 -11.71
C LYS A 93 2.84 7.14 -12.72
N LYS A 94 1.78 7.95 -12.76
CA LYS A 94 1.76 9.17 -13.56
C LYS A 94 2.76 10.21 -13.06
N ALA A 95 2.94 10.31 -11.74
CA ALA A 95 3.83 11.28 -11.11
C ALA A 95 5.31 10.87 -11.20
N THR A 96 5.59 9.59 -10.98
CA THR A 96 6.92 9.00 -10.85
C THR A 96 6.92 7.60 -11.49
N PRO A 97 7.04 7.47 -12.82
CA PRO A 97 6.92 6.18 -13.52
C PRO A 97 7.93 5.12 -13.05
N GLY A 98 9.11 5.55 -12.59
CA GLY A 98 10.19 4.68 -12.12
C GLY A 98 10.03 4.17 -10.68
N LEU A 99 9.12 4.75 -9.88
CA LEU A 99 8.92 4.36 -8.49
C LEU A 99 8.10 3.06 -8.41
N ALA A 100 8.61 2.04 -7.72
CA ALA A 100 7.88 0.78 -7.51
C ALA A 100 6.70 0.98 -6.55
N VAL A 101 5.53 0.39 -6.86
CA VAL A 101 4.33 0.53 -6.04
C VAL A 101 3.93 -0.84 -5.51
N MET A 102 4.24 -1.09 -4.24
CA MET A 102 3.80 -2.28 -3.54
C MET A 102 2.38 -2.06 -2.99
N THR A 103 1.47 -3.00 -3.25
CA THR A 103 0.07 -2.92 -2.80
C THR A 103 -0.20 -3.91 -1.67
N GLU A 104 -1.27 -3.71 -0.91
CA GLU A 104 -1.88 -4.83 -0.17
C GLU A 104 -2.80 -5.65 -1.10
N THR A 105 -2.69 -6.97 -1.05
CA THR A 105 -3.63 -7.89 -1.68
C THR A 105 -4.29 -8.66 -0.55
N CYS A 106 -5.38 -8.10 -0.02
CA CYS A 106 -6.09 -8.61 1.14
C CYS A 106 -7.57 -8.17 1.06
N VAL A 107 -8.45 -8.91 1.72
CA VAL A 107 -9.88 -8.59 1.80
C VAL A 107 -10.29 -7.85 3.08
N CYS A 108 -9.41 -7.73 4.08
CA CYS A 108 -9.76 -7.15 5.39
C CYS A 108 -10.25 -5.70 5.30
N SER A 109 -9.70 -4.90 4.39
CA SER A 109 -10.09 -3.51 4.16
C SER A 109 -11.30 -3.35 3.23
N HIS A 110 -11.89 -4.48 2.79
CA HIS A 110 -13.03 -4.58 1.88
C HIS A 110 -14.21 -5.37 2.47
N THR A 111 -14.05 -6.03 3.62
CA THR A 111 -15.14 -6.76 4.29
C THR A 111 -15.63 -6.08 5.55
N ASP A 112 -16.89 -6.36 5.92
CA ASP A 112 -17.47 -5.88 7.18
C ASP A 112 -16.81 -6.53 8.41
N SER A 113 -16.32 -7.77 8.25
CA SER A 113 -15.67 -8.52 9.32
C SER A 113 -14.30 -7.97 9.71
N GLY A 114 -13.57 -7.36 8.76
CA GLY A 114 -12.18 -6.99 8.93
C GLY A 114 -11.19 -8.17 8.90
N GLU A 115 -11.66 -9.39 8.64
CA GLU A 115 -10.82 -10.58 8.54
C GLU A 115 -10.11 -10.65 7.17
N CYS A 116 -8.97 -11.33 7.13
CA CYS A 116 -8.20 -11.54 5.89
C CYS A 116 -8.78 -12.65 4.99
N TRP A 117 -9.98 -13.14 5.30
CA TRP A 117 -10.64 -14.25 4.62
C TRP A 117 -12.15 -14.05 4.56
N LEU A 118 -12.80 -14.69 3.59
CA LEU A 118 -14.25 -14.67 3.43
C LEU A 118 -14.89 -15.86 4.14
N ALA A 119 -15.98 -15.61 4.86
CA ALA A 119 -16.71 -16.67 5.56
C ALA A 119 -17.58 -17.50 4.62
N ASN A 120 -17.58 -18.81 4.85
CA ASN A 120 -18.48 -19.72 4.19
C ASN A 120 -19.90 -19.49 4.71
N GLU A 121 -20.85 -19.30 3.79
CA GLU A 121 -22.25 -18.98 4.12
C GLU A 121 -22.98 -20.10 4.88
N ARG A 122 -22.47 -21.35 4.83
CA ARG A 122 -23.11 -22.50 5.47
C ARG A 122 -22.68 -22.71 6.92
N ASP A 123 -21.39 -22.55 7.22
CA ASP A 123 -20.82 -22.91 8.52
C ASP A 123 -19.97 -21.79 9.17
N GLY A 124 -19.83 -20.63 8.50
CA GLY A 124 -19.08 -19.48 9.01
C GLY A 124 -17.56 -19.67 9.06
N ARG A 125 -17.04 -20.80 8.56
CA ARG A 125 -15.59 -21.08 8.55
C ARG A 125 -14.94 -20.41 7.35
N MET A 126 -13.61 -20.45 7.31
CA MET A 126 -12.83 -19.90 6.20
C MET A 126 -13.17 -20.56 4.86
N ASP A 127 -13.60 -19.74 3.90
CA ASP A 127 -13.78 -20.15 2.50
C ASP A 127 -12.52 -19.79 1.70
N LEU A 128 -11.58 -20.74 1.62
CA LEU A 128 -10.28 -20.54 0.95
C LEU A 128 -10.44 -20.29 -0.56
N GLU A 129 -11.38 -20.98 -1.20
CA GLU A 129 -11.60 -20.87 -2.65
C GLU A 129 -12.12 -19.48 -3.00
N LYS A 130 -13.18 -19.01 -2.33
CA LYS A 130 -13.69 -17.64 -2.54
C LYS A 130 -12.65 -16.59 -2.18
N THR A 131 -11.94 -16.77 -1.07
CA THR A 131 -10.90 -15.83 -0.64
C THR A 131 -9.82 -15.69 -1.69
N THR A 132 -9.22 -16.80 -2.13
CA THR A 132 -8.12 -16.77 -3.12
C THR A 132 -8.58 -16.27 -4.48
N ALA A 133 -9.83 -16.54 -4.90
CA ALA A 133 -10.39 -15.99 -6.13
C ALA A 133 -10.47 -14.45 -6.10
N VAL A 134 -10.94 -13.86 -4.99
CA VAL A 134 -10.99 -12.40 -4.84
C VAL A 134 -9.57 -11.80 -4.79
N LEU A 135 -8.66 -12.42 -4.05
CA LEU A 135 -7.26 -11.96 -3.98
C LEU A 135 -6.57 -12.01 -5.35
N ALA A 136 -6.83 -13.04 -6.16
CA ALA A 136 -6.31 -13.13 -7.52
C ALA A 136 -6.85 -12.01 -8.41
N ALA A 137 -8.16 -11.75 -8.38
CA ALA A 137 -8.76 -10.64 -9.13
C ALA A 137 -8.21 -9.27 -8.70
N GLN A 138 -8.02 -9.07 -7.39
CA GLN A 138 -7.41 -7.87 -6.83
C GLN A 138 -5.95 -7.70 -7.28
N ALA A 139 -5.15 -8.77 -7.25
CA ALA A 139 -3.76 -8.74 -7.72
C ALA A 139 -3.65 -8.38 -9.20
N VAL A 140 -4.50 -8.96 -10.06
CA VAL A 140 -4.56 -8.64 -11.49
C VAL A 140 -4.92 -7.17 -11.70
N MET A 141 -5.98 -6.68 -11.05
CA MET A 141 -6.39 -5.27 -11.16
C MET A 141 -5.27 -4.32 -10.72
N GLN A 142 -4.55 -4.65 -9.64
CA GLN A 142 -3.42 -3.85 -9.15
C GLN A 142 -2.27 -3.82 -10.16
N ALA A 143 -1.92 -4.96 -10.75
CA ALA A 143 -0.92 -5.04 -11.81
C ALA A 143 -1.34 -4.25 -13.07
N GLU A 144 -2.60 -4.35 -13.48
CA GLU A 144 -3.16 -3.59 -14.61
C GLU A 144 -3.18 -2.07 -14.34
N ALA A 145 -3.39 -1.65 -13.09
CA ALA A 145 -3.27 -0.26 -12.68
C ALA A 145 -1.81 0.25 -12.70
N GLY A 146 -0.86 -0.68 -12.76
CA GLY A 146 0.57 -0.44 -12.89
C GLY A 146 1.33 -0.60 -11.58
N ALA A 147 0.93 -1.46 -10.65
CA ALA A 147 1.74 -1.77 -9.47
C ALA A 147 3.15 -2.25 -9.87
#